data_AF-A0A7T8K7X1-F1
#
_entry.id   AF-A0A7T8K7X1-F1
#
_cell.length_a   1.000
_cell.length_b   1.000
_cell.length_c   1.000
_cell.angle_alpha   90.00
_cell.angle_beta   90.00
_cell.angle_gamma   90.00
#
_symmetry.space_group_name_H-M   'P 1'
#
loop_
_entity.id
_entity.type
_entity.pdbx_description
1 polymer ?
#
loop_
_entity_poly.entity_id
_entity_poly.type
_entity_poly.pdbx_seq_one_letter_code
_entity_poly.pdbx_strand_id
1 'polypeptide(L)'
;MVLGVISSEGDVMPPHFFEKGLKVNTAIYIDVMKNVVKPWMDLVANGRPYVFQQDSAPAHKSKPPLQLEPGLNKTHNHVHNTLDSIKAAIVEEFGNMKKDVVAKACGRFRHRLEMVVAADGGYIEK
;
A
#
# COMPACT_ATOMS: atom_id res chain seq x y z
N MET A 1 -8.40 -2.18 9.36
CA MET A 1 -7.12 -2.00 8.63
C MET A 1 -7.44 -2.07 7.14
N VAL A 2 -6.68 -1.38 6.29
CA VAL A 2 -6.88 -1.38 4.84
C VAL A 2 -5.57 -1.73 4.14
N LEU A 3 -5.64 -2.54 3.09
CA LEU A 3 -4.55 -2.79 2.15
C LEU A 3 -4.84 -2.05 0.84
N GLY A 4 -3.84 -1.28 0.39
CA GLY A 4 -3.83 -0.64 -0.92
C GLY A 4 -2.62 -1.11 -1.72
N VAL A 5 -2.82 -1.27 -3.03
CA VAL A 5 -1.76 -1.62 -3.98
C VAL A 5 -1.87 -0.67 -5.17
N ILE A 6 -0.72 -0.20 -5.67
CA ILE A 6 -0.65 0.68 -6.83
C ILE A 6 0.38 0.15 -7.83
N SER A 7 0.21 0.47 -9.10
CA SER A 7 1.19 0.19 -10.16
C SER A 7 2.04 1.43 -10.45
N SER A 8 3.24 1.25 -11.02
CA SER A 8 4.07 2.36 -11.51
C SER A 8 3.45 3.10 -12.70
N GLU A 9 2.47 2.49 -13.37
CA GLU A 9 1.67 3.11 -14.43
C GLU A 9 0.54 3.97 -13.86
N GLY A 10 0.33 3.93 -12.54
CA GLY A 10 -0.66 4.74 -11.84
C GLY A 10 -2.01 4.05 -11.61
N ASP A 11 -2.11 2.74 -11.85
CA ASP A 11 -3.32 1.97 -11.52
C ASP A 11 -3.43 1.80 -10.01
N VAL A 12 -4.66 1.83 -9.49
CA VAL A 12 -4.96 1.75 -8.06
C VAL A 12 -5.90 0.58 -7.83
N MET A 13 -5.49 -0.34 -6.95
CA MET A 13 -6.34 -1.44 -6.53
C MET A 13 -7.46 -0.90 -5.64
N PRO A 14 -8.72 -1.33 -5.85
CA PRO A 14 -9.77 -1.09 -4.87
C PRO A 14 -9.31 -1.50 -3.46
N PRO A 15 -9.55 -0.69 -2.42
CA PRO A 15 -9.00 -0.96 -1.10
C PRO A 15 -9.57 -2.26 -0.53
N HIS A 16 -8.71 -3.13 -0.02
CA HIS A 16 -9.12 -4.35 0.67
C HIS A 16 -9.20 -4.08 2.18
N PHE A 17 -10.40 -4.24 2.75
CA PHE A 17 -10.64 -4.02 4.18
C PHE A 17 -10.53 -5.32 4.96
N PHE A 18 -9.65 -5.33 5.96
CA PHE A 18 -9.64 -6.39 6.96
C PHE A 18 -10.70 -6.14 8.03
N GLU A 19 -11.27 -7.22 8.55
CA GLU A 19 -12.22 -7.18 9.64
C GLU A 19 -11.67 -6.46 10.88
N LYS A 20 -12.55 -5.81 11.63
CA LYS A 20 -12.17 -5.06 12.83
C LYS A 20 -11.62 -6.02 13.88
N GLY A 21 -10.46 -5.70 14.44
CA GLY A 21 -9.80 -6.53 15.45
C GLY A 21 -9.01 -7.71 14.88
N LEU A 22 -9.06 -7.94 13.57
CA LEU A 22 -8.27 -9.00 12.94
C LEU A 22 -6.79 -8.66 13.00
N LYS A 23 -6.01 -9.51 13.68
CA LYS A 23 -4.55 -9.46 13.65
C LYS A 23 -4.07 -10.25 12.44
N VAL A 24 -3.62 -9.55 11.40
CA VAL A 24 -3.07 -10.19 10.20
C VAL A 24 -1.80 -10.94 10.57
N ASN A 25 -1.86 -12.26 10.41
CA ASN A 25 -0.73 -13.16 10.51
C ASN A 25 -0.31 -13.61 9.09
N THR A 26 0.74 -14.42 9.00
CA THR A 26 1.26 -14.90 7.72
C THR A 26 0.22 -15.69 6.91
N ALA A 27 -0.65 -16.49 7.53
CA ALA A 27 -1.64 -17.27 6.81
C ALA A 27 -2.71 -16.38 6.15
N ILE A 28 -3.26 -15.45 6.93
CA ILE A 28 -4.23 -14.46 6.43
C ILE A 28 -3.59 -13.61 5.33
N TYR A 29 -2.33 -13.21 5.53
CA TYR A 29 -1.60 -12.42 4.55
C TYR A 29 -1.41 -13.19 3.23
N ILE A 30 -0.97 -14.45 3.29
CA ILE A 30 -0.82 -15.31 2.11
C ILE A 30 -2.16 -15.49 1.39
N ASP A 31 -3.25 -15.67 2.11
CA ASP A 31 -4.58 -15.83 1.52
C ASP A 31 -4.99 -14.58 0.73
N VAL A 32 -4.87 -13.40 1.33
CA VAL A 32 -5.15 -12.13 0.66
C VAL A 32 -4.21 -11.90 -0.53
N MET A 33 -2.93 -12.26 -0.40
CA MET A 33 -1.99 -12.15 -1.52
C MET A 33 -2.38 -13.04 -2.70
N LYS A 34 -2.81 -14.28 -2.44
CA LYS A 34 -3.21 -15.24 -3.49
C LYS A 34 -4.55 -14.91 -4.13
N ASN A 35 -5.52 -14.49 -3.32
CA ASN A 35 -6.92 -14.38 -3.76
C ASN A 35 -7.32 -12.96 -4.16
N VAL A 36 -6.60 -11.93 -3.70
CA VAL A 36 -6.94 -10.52 -3.94
C VAL A 36 -5.83 -9.83 -4.73
N VAL A 37 -4.61 -9.82 -4.18
CA VAL A 37 -3.53 -8.99 -4.73
C VAL A 37 -2.97 -9.56 -6.04
N LYS A 38 -2.66 -10.85 -6.07
CA LYS A 38 -2.10 -11.48 -7.28
C LYS A 38 -3.04 -11.41 -8.48
N PRO A 39 -4.34 -11.77 -8.38
CA PRO A 39 -5.25 -11.65 -9.52
C PRO A 39 -5.37 -10.22 -10.04
N TRP A 40 -5.38 -9.22 -9.15
CA TRP A 40 -5.38 -7.83 -9.55
C TRP A 40 -4.08 -7.43 -10.27
N MET A 41 -2.92 -7.82 -9.74
CA MET A 41 -1.62 -7.56 -10.39
C MET A 41 -1.53 -8.24 -11.75
N ASP A 42 -1.97 -9.49 -11.89
CA ASP A 42 -1.97 -10.21 -13.17
C ASP A 42 -2.83 -9.48 -14.22
N LEU A 43 -4.00 -8.97 -13.80
CA LEU A 43 -4.89 -8.18 -14.64
C LEU A 43 -4.24 -6.87 -15.10
N VAL A 44 -3.67 -6.09 -14.16
CA VAL A 44 -3.03 -4.79 -14.45
C VAL A 44 -1.74 -4.95 -15.27
N ALA A 45 -0.97 -5.99 -14.98
CA ALA A 45 0.23 -6.30 -15.74
C ALA A 45 -0.11 -6.72 -17.17
N ASN A 46 -1.25 -7.39 -17.37
CA ASN A 46 -1.71 -7.85 -18.68
C ASN A 46 -0.63 -8.64 -19.43
N GLY A 47 -0.05 -9.63 -18.73
CA GLY A 47 1.04 -10.47 -19.25
C GLY A 47 2.43 -9.82 -19.24
N ARG A 48 2.56 -8.54 -18.87
CA ARG A 48 3.88 -7.90 -18.68
C ARG A 48 4.56 -8.46 -17.42
N PRO A 49 5.90 -8.59 -17.41
CA PRO A 49 6.62 -8.87 -16.18
C PRO A 49 6.46 -7.72 -15.19
N TYR A 50 6.34 -8.05 -13.91
CA TYR A 50 6.23 -7.07 -12.82
C TYR A 50 7.02 -7.52 -11.60
N VAL A 51 7.36 -6.56 -10.73
CA VAL A 51 8.00 -6.79 -9.43
C VAL A 51 7.07 -6.27 -8.35
N PHE A 52 6.89 -7.05 -7.29
CA PHE A 52 6.12 -6.65 -6.13
C PHE A 52 7.05 -6.17 -5.01
N GLN A 53 6.94 -4.89 -4.64
CA GLN A 53 7.67 -4.30 -3.53
C GLN A 53 6.74 -4.13 -2.32
N GLN A 54 7.24 -4.53 -1.16
CA GLN A 54 6.57 -4.37 0.14
C GLN A 54 7.61 -4.05 1.21
N ASP A 55 7.13 -3.75 2.42
CA ASP A 55 8.01 -3.55 3.56
C ASP A 55 8.49 -4.88 4.15
N SER A 56 9.16 -4.75 5.29
CA SER A 56 9.80 -5.84 6.00
C SER A 56 9.00 -6.34 7.21
N ALA A 57 7.71 -6.00 7.33
CA ALA A 57 6.95 -6.31 8.53
C ALA A 57 6.88 -7.84 8.78
N PRO A 58 6.76 -8.31 10.04
CA PRO A 58 6.95 -9.72 10.37
C PRO A 58 6.05 -10.70 9.60
N ALA A 59 4.81 -10.30 9.30
CA ALA A 59 3.88 -11.10 8.50
C ALA A 59 4.38 -11.35 7.07
N HIS A 60 5.25 -10.48 6.54
CA HIS A 60 5.82 -10.48 5.20
C HIS A 60 7.19 -11.21 5.13
N LYS A 61 7.81 -11.51 6.29
CA LYS A 61 9.16 -12.11 6.40
C LYS A 61 9.24 -13.48 7.07
N SER A 62 8.31 -13.80 7.97
CA SER A 62 8.26 -15.02 8.80
C SER A 62 9.61 -15.53 9.39
N LYS A 63 10.04 -14.95 10.52
CA LYS A 63 10.02 -15.52 11.91
C LYS A 63 10.02 -14.34 12.91
N PRO A 64 9.25 -14.38 14.03
CA PRO A 64 8.81 -13.19 14.81
C PRO A 64 9.86 -12.72 15.85
N PRO A 65 9.70 -11.60 16.62
CA PRO A 65 8.48 -10.78 16.87
C PRO A 65 8.64 -9.21 16.81
N LEU A 66 7.47 -8.53 16.89
CA LEU A 66 7.17 -7.10 17.27
C LEU A 66 7.88 -5.96 16.48
N GLN A 67 7.31 -4.81 16.12
CA GLN A 67 6.23 -3.94 16.63
C GLN A 67 5.80 -3.01 15.46
N LEU A 68 4.55 -2.52 15.42
CA LEU A 68 4.04 -1.67 14.33
C LEU A 68 4.09 -0.17 14.72
N GLU A 69 4.70 0.67 13.88
CA GLU A 69 4.70 2.13 14.00
C GLU A 69 3.58 2.76 13.14
N PRO A 70 2.95 3.87 13.57
CA PRO A 70 1.84 4.48 12.83
C PRO A 70 2.34 5.42 11.71
N GLY A 71 1.86 5.15 10.48
CA GLY A 71 1.99 6.05 9.33
C GLY A 71 0.80 6.99 9.19
N LEU A 72 1.09 8.28 9.03
CA LEU A 72 0.18 9.44 8.95
C LEU A 72 -0.85 9.32 7.80
N ASN A 73 -2.14 9.57 8.09
CA ASN A 73 -3.26 9.46 7.13
C ASN A 73 -3.93 10.83 6.89
N LYS A 74 -4.30 11.11 5.62
CA LYS A 74 -4.92 12.39 5.18
C LYS A 74 -6.43 12.48 5.43
N THR A 75 -7.07 11.43 5.94
CA THR A 75 -8.51 11.40 6.25
C THR A 75 -8.89 12.22 7.49
N HIS A 76 -8.04 13.16 7.92
CA HIS A 76 -8.19 13.87 9.20
C HIS A 76 -9.15 15.06 9.14
N ASN A 77 -9.57 15.48 7.94
CA ASN A 77 -10.35 16.71 7.76
C ASN A 77 -11.88 16.51 7.81
N HIS A 78 -12.37 15.28 7.96
CA HIS A 78 -13.80 14.99 8.12
C HIS A 78 -14.05 14.13 9.36
N VAL A 79 -15.00 14.54 10.19
CA VAL A 79 -15.46 13.75 11.33
C VAL A 79 -16.30 12.60 10.81
N HIS A 80 -15.84 11.37 11.03
CA HIS A 80 -16.61 10.16 10.74
C HIS A 80 -17.09 9.55 12.06
N ASN A 81 -18.41 9.37 12.20
CA ASN A 81 -19.04 8.81 13.40
C ASN A 81 -19.39 7.31 13.26
N THR A 82 -19.20 6.71 12.07
CA THR A 82 -19.44 5.29 11.82
C THR A 82 -18.29 4.65 11.04
N LEU A 83 -18.10 3.34 11.24
CA LEU A 83 -17.12 2.56 10.48
C LEU A 83 -17.44 2.58 8.98
N ASP A 84 -18.71 2.58 8.62
CA ASP A 84 -19.15 2.57 7.22
C ASP A 84 -18.86 3.91 6.52
N SER A 85 -19.03 5.03 7.22
CA SER A 85 -18.65 6.34 6.69
C SER A 85 -17.15 6.43 6.41
N ILE A 86 -16.31 5.87 7.30
CA ILE A 86 -14.85 5.81 7.09
C ILE A 86 -14.51 4.93 5.88
N LYS A 87 -15.13 3.73 5.79
CA LYS A 87 -14.89 2.82 4.65
C LYS A 87 -15.29 3.46 3.33
N ALA A 88 -16.46 4.10 3.28
CA ALA A 88 -16.95 4.78 2.09
C ALA A 88 -16.01 5.91 1.64
N ALA A 89 -15.55 6.75 2.57
CA ALA A 89 -14.59 7.82 2.27
C ALA A 89 -13.26 7.26 1.75
N ILE A 90 -12.74 6.16 2.33
CA ILE A 90 -11.52 5.52 1.84
C ILE A 90 -11.71 4.97 0.41
N VAL A 91 -12.85 4.35 0.13
CA VAL A 91 -13.17 3.86 -1.23
C VAL A 91 -13.22 5.02 -2.23
N GLU A 92 -13.88 6.12 -1.86
CA GLU A 92 -13.98 7.32 -2.68
C GLU A 92 -12.59 7.93 -2.96
N GLU A 93 -11.78 8.14 -1.93
CA GLU A 93 -10.42 8.68 -2.08
C GLU A 93 -9.55 7.80 -2.97
N PHE A 94 -9.64 6.47 -2.82
CA PHE A 94 -8.92 5.54 -3.70
C PHE A 94 -9.40 5.63 -5.15
N GLY A 95 -10.71 5.74 -5.38
CA GLY A 95 -11.28 5.91 -6.72
C GLY A 95 -10.94 7.25 -7.37
N ASN A 96 -10.72 8.30 -6.56
CA ASN A 96 -10.40 9.64 -7.01
C ASN A 96 -8.89 9.88 -7.22
N MET A 97 -8.03 8.90 -6.91
CA MET A 97 -6.60 9.01 -7.16
C MET A 97 -6.31 9.09 -8.67
N LYS A 98 -5.84 10.25 -9.10
CA LYS A 98 -5.48 10.48 -10.51
C LYS A 98 -4.28 9.61 -10.91
N LYS A 99 -4.44 8.86 -11.99
CA LYS A 99 -3.42 7.95 -12.54
C LYS A 99 -2.08 8.65 -12.75
N ASP A 100 -2.07 9.86 -13.30
CA ASP A 100 -0.83 10.62 -13.54
C ASP A 100 -0.12 11.02 -12.25
N VAL A 101 -0.86 11.34 -11.19
CA VAL A 101 -0.30 11.68 -9.87
C VAL A 101 0.36 10.45 -9.25
N VAL A 102 -0.28 9.28 -9.33
CA VAL A 102 0.27 8.02 -8.83
C VAL A 102 1.53 7.63 -9.63
N ALA A 103 1.45 7.66 -10.96
CA ALA A 103 2.59 7.37 -11.83
C ALA A 103 3.78 8.31 -11.57
N LYS A 104 3.53 9.62 -11.45
CA LYS A 104 4.56 10.61 -11.06
C LYS A 104 5.15 10.31 -9.69
N ALA A 105 4.34 9.88 -8.73
CA ALA A 105 4.83 9.50 -7.41
C ALA A 105 5.76 8.28 -7.47
N CYS A 106 5.39 7.24 -8.23
CA CYS A 106 6.23 6.06 -8.47
C CYS A 106 7.52 6.41 -9.23
N GLY A 107 7.45 7.30 -10.23
CA GLY A 107 8.61 7.76 -11.00
C GLY A 107 9.70 8.43 -10.17
N ARG A 108 9.37 8.93 -8.97
CA ARG A 108 10.36 9.50 -8.03
C ARG A 108 11.24 8.46 -7.35
N PHE A 109 10.94 7.16 -7.47
CA PHE A 109 11.68 6.10 -6.78
C PHE A 109 13.19 6.17 -7.03
N ARG A 110 13.59 6.27 -8.31
CA ARG A 110 15.01 6.35 -8.67
C ARG A 110 15.71 7.55 -8.05
N HIS A 111 15.12 8.73 -8.20
CA HIS A 111 15.69 9.96 -7.65
C HIS A 111 15.88 9.86 -6.12
N ARG A 112 14.93 9.24 -5.42
CA ARG A 112 15.05 9.02 -3.97
C ARG A 112 16.17 8.05 -3.61
N LEU A 113 16.41 7.01 -4.41
CA LEU A 113 17.57 6.14 -4.21
C LEU A 113 18.88 6.90 -4.41
N GLU A 114 18.97 7.73 -5.44
CA GLU A 114 20.14 8.58 -5.69
C GLU A 114 20.41 9.53 -4.52
N MET A 115 19.36 10.11 -3.92
CA MET A 115 19.48 10.91 -2.70
C MET A 115 19.96 10.10 -1.49
N VAL A 116 19.48 8.87 -1.31
CA VAL A 116 19.95 8.00 -0.21
C VAL A 116 21.42 7.65 -0.39
N VAL A 117 21.86 7.38 -1.63
CA VAL A 117 23.28 7.12 -1.93
C VAL A 117 24.12 8.37 -1.65
N ALA A 118 23.66 9.56 -2.07
CA ALA A 118 24.37 10.82 -1.81
C ALA A 118 24.43 11.17 -0.31
N ALA A 119 23.50 10.66 0.49
CA ALA A 119 23.47 10.79 1.94
C ALA A 119 24.18 9.63 2.67
N ASP A 120 24.93 8.77 1.96
CA ASP A 120 25.61 7.59 2.51
C ASP A 120 24.68 6.69 3.35
N GLY A 121 23.44 6.52 2.89
CA GLY A 121 22.40 5.74 3.59
C GLY A 121 21.62 6.51 4.66
N GLY A 122 21.88 7.81 4.82
CA GLY A 122 21.18 8.69 5.75
C GLY A 122 19.73 9.00 5.36
N TYR A 123 19.04 9.73 6.26
CA TYR A 123 17.68 10.20 6.02
C TYR A 123 17.64 11.24 4.90
N ILE A 124 16.57 11.20 4.11
CA ILE A 124 16.34 12.12 3.00
C ILE A 124 15.00 12.83 3.16
N GLU A 125 14.96 14.11 2.81
CA GLU A 125 13.71 14.89 2.76
C GLU A 125 12.98 14.71 1.42
N LYS A 126 11.73 15.20 1.35
CA LYS A 126 10.83 15.02 0.21
C LYS A 126 10.90 16.18 -0.78
#